data_AF-W7YHB6-F1
#
_entry.id   AF-W7YHB6-F1
#
_cell.length_a   1.000
_cell.length_b   1.000
_cell.length_c   1.000
_cell.angle_alpha   90.00
_cell.angle_beta   90.00
_cell.angle_gamma   90.00
#
_symmetry.space_group_name_H-M   'P 1'
#
loop_
_entity.id
_entity.type
_entity.pdbx_description
1 polymer ?
#
loop_
_entity_poly.entity_id
_entity_poly.type
_entity_poly.pdbx_seq_one_letter_code
_entity_poly.pdbx_strand_id
1 'polypeptide(L)' 'MKVIITQAEAVEKGIWSQVMSMFGVDDEDEVWPKEEYILTEDQARKLELIR' A
#
# COMPACT_ATOMS: atom_id res chain seq x y z
N MET A 1 -2.20 8.90 -13.35
CA MET A 1 -1.99 9.51 -12.02
C MET A 1 -1.15 8.59 -11.14
N LYS A 2 -0.58 9.06 -10.02
CA LYS A 2 0.05 8.21 -9.00
C LYS A 2 -0.62 8.47 -7.66
N VAL A 3 -0.82 7.43 -6.86
CA VAL A 3 -1.37 7.52 -5.50
C VAL A 3 -0.26 7.10 -4.54
N ILE A 4 -0.04 7.89 -3.50
CA ILE A 4 0.94 7.59 -2.45
C ILE A 4 0.16 7.23 -1.21
N ILE A 5 0.56 6.16 -0.55
CA ILE A 5 -0.01 5.72 0.74
C ILE A 5 1.11 5.32 1.67
N THR A 6 0.99 5.66 2.94
CA THR A 6 1.92 5.19 3.98
C THR A 6 1.55 3.79 4.47
N GLN A 7 2.52 3.08 5.06
CA GLN A 7 2.25 1.80 5.73
C GLN A 7 1.11 1.93 6.75
N ALA A 8 1.14 2.99 7.58
CA ALA A 8 0.11 3.23 8.58
C ALA A 8 -1.29 3.38 7.96
N GLU A 9 -1.41 4.17 6.89
CA GLU A 9 -2.68 4.34 6.17
C GLU A 9 -3.17 3.05 5.52
N ALA A 10 -2.25 2.23 4.99
CA ALA A 10 -2.60 0.94 4.39
C ALA A 10 -3.14 -0.04 5.44
N VAL A 11 -2.58 -0.03 6.66
CA VAL A 11 -3.09 -0.79 7.81
C VAL A 11 -4.45 -0.26 8.24
N GLU A 12 -4.61 1.05 8.43
CA GLU A 12 -5.87 1.67 8.82
C GLU A 12 -7.01 1.39 7.83
N LYS A 13 -6.69 1.33 6.53
CA LYS A 13 -7.64 1.03 5.46
C LYS A 13 -7.87 -0.48 5.26
N GLY A 14 -7.16 -1.35 5.98
CA GLY A 14 -7.28 -2.80 5.84
C GLY A 14 -6.76 -3.36 4.51
N ILE A 15 -5.88 -2.63 3.82
CA ILE A 15 -5.31 -3.01 2.52
C ILE A 15 -3.83 -3.39 2.58
N TRP A 16 -3.25 -3.43 3.79
CA TRP A 16 -1.82 -3.66 3.97
C TRP A 16 -1.35 -4.99 3.37
N SER A 17 -2.11 -6.08 3.55
CA SER A 17 -1.76 -7.39 2.99
C SER A 17 -1.64 -7.38 1.45
N GLN A 18 -2.45 -6.58 0.77
CA GLN A 18 -2.43 -6.42 -0.67
C GLN A 18 -1.23 -5.56 -1.09
N VAL A 19 -0.91 -4.52 -0.31
CA VAL A 19 0.28 -3.69 -0.54
C VAL A 19 1.54 -4.54 -0.39
N MET A 20 1.66 -5.34 0.67
CA MET A 20 2.76 -6.29 0.86
C MET A 20 2.96 -7.19 -0.36
N SER A 21 1.87 -7.81 -0.83
CA SER A 21 1.90 -8.67 -2.02
C SER A 21 2.33 -7.94 -3.30
N MET A 22 1.94 -6.67 -3.46
CA MET A 22 2.31 -5.86 -4.64
C MET A 22 3.78 -5.44 -4.64
N PHE A 23 4.37 -5.23 -3.47
CA PHE A 23 5.74 -4.73 -3.32
C PHE A 23 6.74 -5.81 -2.91
N GLY A 24 6.29 -7.05 -2.72
CA GLY A 24 7.14 -8.16 -2.29
C GLY A 24 7.70 -7.97 -0.89
N VAL A 25 6.91 -7.38 0.00
CA VAL A 25 7.23 -7.22 1.42
C VAL A 25 6.72 -8.46 2.15
N ASP A 26 7.58 -9.12 2.90
CA ASP A 26 7.26 -10.26 3.75
C ASP A 26 7.10 -9.81 5.22
N ASP A 27 6.51 -10.66 6.06
CA ASP A 27 6.30 -10.37 7.49
C ASP A 27 7.62 -10.24 8.28
N GLU A 28 8.74 -10.70 7.71
CA GLU A 28 10.08 -10.59 8.29
C GLU A 28 10.77 -9.26 7.96
N ASP A 29 10.23 -8.50 7.01
CA ASP A 29 10.79 -7.21 6.59
C ASP A 29 10.49 -6.12 7.63
N GLU A 30 11.51 -5.31 7.93
CA GLU A 30 11.35 -4.14 8.79
C GLU A 30 10.71 -3.00 8.00
N VAL A 31 9.42 -2.73 8.27
CA VAL A 31 8.66 -1.62 7.68
C VAL A 31 8.36 -0.53 8.69
N TRP A 32 8.42 0.73 8.24
CA TRP A 32 8.13 1.88 9.10
C TRP A 32 6.74 2.44 8.84
N PRO A 33 6.00 2.92 9.87
CA PRO A 33 4.67 3.49 9.68
C PRO A 33 4.59 4.65 8.67
N LYS A 34 5.71 5.38 8.51
CA LYS A 34 5.84 6.51 7.57
C LYS A 34 6.36 6.12 6.19
N GLU A 35 6.66 4.85 5.97
CA GLU A 35 7.15 4.35 4.71
C GLU A 35 6.08 4.49 3.64
N GLU A 36 6.45 5.05 2.48
CA GLU A 36 5.52 5.41 1.42
C GLU A 36 5.57 4.37 0.27
N TYR A 37 4.39 3.91 -0.13
CA TYR A 37 4.19 3.01 -1.25
C TYR A 37 3.49 3.75 -2.39
N ILE A 38 4.14 3.79 -3.55
CA ILE A 38 3.65 4.52 -4.72
C ILE A 38 2.88 3.57 -5.62
N LEU A 39 1.56 3.72 -5.61
CA LEU A 39 0.65 2.94 -6.43
C LEU A 39 0.44 3.59 -7.79
N THR A 40 0.41 2.76 -8.82
CA THR A 40 -0.15 3.15 -10.12
C THR A 40 -1.65 3.38 -9.99
N GLU A 41 -2.23 4.10 -10.95
CA GLU A 41 -3.67 4.33 -10.99
C GLU A 41 -4.48 3.02 -11.03
N ASP A 42 -4.00 2.02 -11.78
CA ASP A 42 -4.65 0.70 -11.85
C ASP A 42 -4.61 -0.04 -10.49
N GLN A 43 -3.47 -0.01 -9.80
CA GLN A 43 -3.35 -0.58 -8.45
C GLN A 43 -4.24 0.14 -7.45
N ALA A 44 -4.29 1.48 -7.50
CA ALA A 44 -5.13 2.27 -6.62
C ALA A 44 -6.63 2.00 -6.85
N ARG A 45 -7.05 1.80 -8.11
CA ARG A 45 -8.44 1.38 -8.43
C ARG A 45 -8.74 -0.03 -7.91
N LYS A 46 -7.81 -0.98 -8.07
CA LYS A 46 -7.94 -2.35 -7.53
C LYS A 46 -8.09 -2.38 -6.02
N LEU A 47 -7.46 -1.45 -5.32
CA LEU A 47 -7.54 -1.27 -3.86
C LEU A 47 -8.67 -0.34 -3.43
N GLU A 48 -9.54 0.06 -4.35
CA GLU A 48 -10.68 0.97 -4.09
C GLU A 48 -10.29 2.31 -3.44
N LEU A 49 -9.03 2.73 -3.61
CA LEU A 49 -8.51 4.01 -3.10
C LEU A 49 -9.00 5.20 -3.93
N ILE A 50 -9.35 4.95 -5.19
CA ILE A 50 -9.90 5.91 -6.15
C ILE A 50 -10.99 5.22 -6.98
N ARG A 51 -11.97 6.00 -7.45
CA ARG A 51 -13.08 5.52 -8.31
C ARG A 51 -12.75 5.65 -9.80
#